data_AF-A0A9X3DQL7-F1
#
_entry.id   AF-A0A9X3DQL7-F1
#
_cell.length_a   1.000
_cell.length_b   1.000
_cell.length_c   1.000
_cell.angle_alpha   90.00
_cell.angle_beta   90.00
_cell.angle_gamma   90.00
#
_symmetry.space_group_name_H-M   'P 1'
#
loop_
_entity.id
_entity.type
_entity.pdbx_description
1 polymer ?
#
loop_
_entity_poly.entity_id
_entity_poly.type
_entity_poly.pdbx_seq_one_letter_code
_entity_poly.pdbx_strand_id
1 'polypeptide(L)'
;MTENINDLTGDIRSIAEIIGKQQALFLVSQYPRYKSKKRNGEGQLLLYVPKESRLGFDHKLIDILGYTDAVKLCKEFGGELLVLSQCKHILIKSRNAGIKSMFEQGYRIDEIAQYFNLSTRTVQITVYS
;
A
#
# COMPACT_ATOMS: atom_id res chain seq x y z
N MET A 1 -12.58 3.68 -15.98
CA MET A 1 -13.25 4.02 -14.70
C MET A 1 -12.25 4.74 -13.84
N THR A 2 -12.48 6.00 -13.50
CA THR A 2 -11.63 6.76 -12.57
C THR A 2 -11.78 6.15 -11.17
N GLU A 3 -10.69 5.69 -10.56
CA GLU A 3 -10.74 5.13 -9.20
C GLU A 3 -11.19 6.22 -8.20
N ASN A 4 -12.15 5.89 -7.33
CA ASN A 4 -12.62 6.81 -6.29
C ASN A 4 -11.57 6.92 -5.18
N ILE A 5 -10.93 8.09 -5.06
CA ILE A 5 -9.89 8.42 -4.06
C ILE A 5 -10.41 9.28 -2.89
N ASN A 6 -11.72 9.49 -2.77
CA ASN A 6 -12.30 10.38 -1.75
C ASN A 6 -12.15 9.86 -0.31
N ASP A 7 -11.83 8.56 -0.16
CA ASP A 7 -11.49 7.93 1.12
C ASP A 7 -10.00 8.09 1.49
N LEU A 8 -9.19 8.73 0.65
CA LEU A 8 -7.80 9.08 0.93
C LEU A 8 -7.66 10.57 1.31
N THR A 9 -6.70 10.89 2.16
CA THR A 9 -6.44 12.26 2.64
C THR A 9 -4.94 12.54 2.75
N GLY A 10 -4.55 13.82 2.65
CA GLY A 10 -3.15 14.24 2.73
C GLY A 10 -2.29 13.66 1.59
N ASP A 11 -1.00 13.45 1.86
CA ASP A 11 0.00 13.07 0.85
C ASP A 11 -0.37 11.79 0.09
N ILE A 12 -1.05 10.83 0.73
CA ILE A 12 -1.46 9.61 0.04
C ILE A 12 -2.53 9.87 -1.04
N ARG A 13 -3.38 10.89 -0.85
CA ARG A 13 -4.34 11.30 -1.88
C ARG A 13 -3.62 11.93 -3.06
N SER A 14 -2.68 12.84 -2.80
CA SER A 14 -1.88 13.49 -3.85
C SER A 14 -1.07 12.46 -4.66
N ILE A 15 -0.52 11.44 -4.00
CA ILE A 15 0.12 10.30 -4.68
C ILE A 15 -0.90 9.56 -5.56
N ALA A 16 -2.08 9.24 -5.03
CA ALA A 16 -3.11 8.52 -5.78
C ALA A 16 -3.64 9.28 -7.00
N GLU A 17 -3.62 10.62 -6.98
CA GLU A 17 -3.96 11.47 -8.14
C GLU A 17 -2.95 11.31 -9.29
N ILE A 18 -1.71 10.91 -9.00
CA ILE A 18 -0.62 10.79 -9.98
C ILE A 18 -0.45 9.36 -10.50
N ILE A 19 -0.42 8.38 -9.58
CA ILE A 19 -0.11 6.97 -9.91
C ILE A 19 -1.33 6.04 -9.80
N GLY A 20 -2.49 6.58 -9.43
CA GLY A 20 -3.70 5.79 -9.16
C GLY A 20 -3.78 5.27 -7.73
N LYS A 21 -5.01 4.96 -7.30
CA LYS A 21 -5.32 4.53 -5.94
C LYS A 21 -4.67 3.19 -5.62
N GLN A 22 -4.73 2.24 -6.56
CA GLN A 22 -4.19 0.90 -6.33
C GLN A 22 -2.68 0.95 -6.07
N GLN A 23 -1.92 1.70 -6.87
CA GLN A 23 -0.48 1.85 -6.71
C GLN A 23 -0.12 2.63 -5.44
N ALA A 24 -0.88 3.68 -5.12
CA ALA A 24 -0.71 4.41 -3.86
C ALA A 24 -0.89 3.51 -2.63
N LEU A 25 -1.94 2.68 -2.61
CA LEU A 25 -2.18 1.73 -1.53
C LEU A 25 -1.14 0.60 -1.50
N PHE A 26 -0.67 0.16 -2.67
CA PHE A 26 0.42 -0.81 -2.75
C PHE A 26 1.70 -0.26 -2.12
N LEU A 27 2.07 0.98 -2.43
CA LEU A 27 3.20 1.69 -1.80
C LEU A 27 3.10 1.67 -0.28
N VAL A 28 1.94 2.08 0.27
CA VAL A 28 1.70 2.07 1.73
C VAL A 28 1.84 0.66 2.33
N SER A 29 1.43 -0.38 1.61
CA SER A 29 1.50 -1.77 2.07
C SER A 29 2.93 -2.32 2.13
N GLN A 30 3.81 -1.90 1.20
CA GLN A 30 5.17 -2.42 1.06
C GLN A 30 6.22 -1.57 1.78
N TYR A 31 5.93 -0.28 2.04
CA TYR A 31 6.94 0.63 2.56
C TYR A 31 7.24 0.40 4.06
N PRO A 32 8.52 0.40 4.46
CA PRO A 32 8.91 0.13 5.84
C PRO A 32 8.44 1.25 6.77
N ARG A 33 8.01 0.86 7.97
CA ARG A 33 7.55 1.80 9.00
C ARG A 33 8.72 2.31 9.82
N TYR A 34 8.85 3.62 9.92
CA TYR A 34 9.84 4.23 10.80
C TYR A 34 9.34 4.23 12.25
N LYS A 35 10.02 3.47 13.12
CA LYS A 35 9.78 3.46 14.57
C LYS A 35 10.96 4.11 15.29
N SER A 36 10.72 5.22 16.00
CA SER A 36 11.72 5.77 16.92
C SER A 36 11.84 4.87 18.15
N LYS A 37 13.07 4.59 18.61
CA LYS A 37 13.39 3.70 19.75
C LYS A 37 12.64 4.05 21.05
N LYS A 38 12.18 5.30 21.21
CA LYS A 38 11.53 5.80 22.44
C LYS A 38 10.00 5.87 22.35
N ARG A 39 9.39 5.54 21.22
CA ARG A 39 7.95 5.75 21.00
C ARG A 39 7.19 4.42 21.09
N ASN A 40 6.37 4.27 22.13
CA ASN A 40 5.37 3.20 22.19
C ASN A 40 4.23 3.59 21.24
N GLY A 41 4.11 2.89 20.11
CA GLY A 41 3.08 3.16 19.11
C GLY A 41 3.40 2.64 17.71
N GLU A 42 2.48 2.85 16.79
CA GLU A 42 2.67 2.49 15.39
C GLU A 42 3.58 3.52 14.73
N GLY A 43 4.66 3.05 14.10
CA GLY A 43 5.62 3.90 13.41
C GLY A 43 4.98 4.74 12.30
N GLN A 44 5.58 5.89 12.00
CA GLN A 44 5.16 6.73 10.89
C GLN A 44 5.67 6.15 9.56
N LEU A 45 4.90 6.34 8.49
CA LEU A 45 5.33 6.03 7.13
C LEU A 45 5.85 7.32 6.50
N LEU A 46 7.17 7.46 6.51
CA LEU A 46 7.86 8.61 5.92
C LEU A 46 8.49 8.17 4.61
N LEU A 47 8.03 8.75 3.50
CA LEU A 47 8.54 8.48 2.16
C LEU A 47 9.37 9.68 1.70
N TYR A 48 10.68 9.51 1.63
CA TYR A 48 11.51 10.44 0.89
C TYR A 48 11.39 10.14 -0.61
N VAL A 49 10.98 11.13 -1.39
CA VAL A 49 10.95 11.02 -2.85
C VAL A 49 12.24 11.63 -3.39
N PRO A 50 13.13 10.85 -4.03
CA PRO A 50 14.36 11.40 -4.58
C PRO A 50 14.05 12.33 -5.76
N LYS A 51 14.95 13.27 -6.05
CA LYS A 51 14.95 13.95 -7.35
C LYS A 51 15.13 12.92 -8.46
N GLU A 52 14.52 13.12 -9.63
CA GLU A 52 14.60 12.20 -10.77
C GLU A 52 16.05 11.85 -11.15
N SER A 53 16.97 12.81 -11.09
CA SER A 53 18.41 12.58 -11.35
C SER A 53 19.12 11.65 -10.35
N ARG A 54 18.47 11.30 -9.24
CA ARG A 54 18.96 10.39 -8.20
C ARG A 54 18.16 9.08 -8.15
N LEU A 55 17.21 8.88 -9.07
CA LEU A 55 16.42 7.66 -9.15
C LEU A 55 17.19 6.58 -9.94
N GLY A 56 18.05 5.83 -9.25
CA GLY A 56 18.73 4.65 -9.82
C GLY A 56 17.76 3.48 -10.03
N PHE A 57 18.05 2.57 -10.99
CA PHE A 57 17.17 1.43 -11.31
C PHE A 57 17.00 0.42 -10.16
N ASP A 58 17.94 0.38 -9.23
CA ASP A 58 17.95 -0.41 -8.00
C ASP A 58 17.26 0.30 -6.83
N HIS A 59 16.63 1.46 -7.08
CA HIS A 59 15.99 2.23 -6.03
C HIS A 59 14.68 1.56 -5.59
N LYS A 60 14.48 1.43 -4.28
CA LYS A 60 13.30 0.81 -3.66
C LYS A 60 11.94 1.33 -4.17
N LEU A 61 11.87 2.59 -4.57
CA LEU A 61 10.65 3.16 -5.14
C LEU A 61 10.29 2.49 -6.48
N ILE A 62 11.29 2.15 -7.30
CA ILE A 62 11.13 1.39 -8.54
C ILE A 62 10.76 -0.07 -8.22
N ASP A 63 11.40 -0.69 -7.24
CA ASP A 63 11.06 -2.08 -6.85
C ASP A 63 9.59 -2.21 -6.45
N ILE A 64 9.02 -1.18 -5.83
CA ILE A 64 7.63 -1.16 -5.36
C ILE A 64 6.67 -0.73 -6.49
N LEU A 65 6.94 0.36 -7.20
CA LEU A 65 5.97 0.97 -8.12
C LEU A 65 6.23 0.66 -9.60
N GLY A 66 7.41 0.13 -9.92
CA GLY A 66 7.95 0.14 -11.26
C GLY A 66 8.49 1.52 -11.68
N TYR A 67 9.30 1.52 -12.74
CA TYR A 67 10.01 2.71 -13.21
C TYR A 67 9.08 3.87 -13.56
N THR A 68 8.01 3.60 -14.31
CA THR A 68 7.11 4.63 -14.84
C THR A 68 6.44 5.44 -13.73
N ASP A 69 5.88 4.76 -12.72
CA ASP A 69 5.18 5.44 -11.63
C ASP A 69 6.16 6.08 -10.64
N ALA A 70 7.33 5.47 -10.41
CA ALA A 70 8.39 6.10 -9.63
C ALA A 70 8.87 7.44 -10.25
N VAL A 71 9.06 7.50 -11.57
CA VAL A 71 9.45 8.73 -12.27
C VAL A 71 8.37 9.80 -12.15
N LYS A 72 7.08 9.45 -12.26
CA LYS A 72 5.99 10.43 -12.06
C LYS A 72 6.03 11.05 -10.66
N LEU A 73 6.25 10.24 -9.63
CA LEU A 73 6.40 10.76 -8.27
C LEU A 73 7.63 11.65 -8.11
N CYS A 74 8.76 11.27 -8.70
CA CYS A 74 9.98 12.08 -8.67
C CYS A 74 9.82 13.43 -9.37
N LYS A 75 8.99 13.51 -10.41
CA LYS A 75 8.70 14.78 -11.11
C LYS A 75 7.89 15.73 -10.25
N GLU A 76 6.89 15.22 -9.52
CA GLU A 76 6.02 16.08 -8.70
C GLU A 76 6.58 16.36 -7.31
N PHE A 77 7.17 15.38 -6.63
CA PHE A 77 7.59 15.48 -5.23
C PHE A 77 9.12 15.38 -5.06
N GLY A 78 9.89 15.55 -6.12
CA GLY A 78 11.33 15.33 -6.14
C GLY A 78 12.09 16.16 -5.11
N GLY A 79 12.58 15.51 -4.06
CA GLY A 79 13.30 16.14 -2.95
C GLY A 79 12.47 16.33 -1.67
N GLU A 80 11.20 15.93 -1.68
CA GLU A 80 10.29 16.07 -0.55
C GLU A 80 10.27 14.84 0.36
N LEU A 81 9.86 15.07 1.61
CA LEU A 81 9.58 14.03 2.59
C LEU A 81 8.06 13.99 2.85
N LEU A 82 7.40 12.99 2.29
CA LEU A 82 5.97 12.79 2.41
C LEU A 82 5.64 11.94 3.65
N VAL A 83 4.52 12.26 4.29
CA VAL A 83 3.96 11.56 5.44
C VAL A 83 2.72 10.78 5.00
N LEU A 84 2.87 9.47 4.82
CA LEU A 84 1.79 8.63 4.32
C LEU A 84 0.84 8.20 5.45
N SER A 85 -0.46 8.42 5.22
CA SER A 85 -1.51 7.77 6.02
C SER A 85 -1.39 6.25 5.90
N GLN A 86 -1.59 5.53 7.00
CA GLN A 86 -1.42 4.08 7.01
C GLN A 86 -2.51 3.30 6.27
N CYS A 87 -3.64 3.96 5.96
CA CYS A 87 -4.78 3.42 5.21
C CYS A 87 -5.26 2.02 5.67
N LYS A 88 -5.07 1.67 6.95
CA LYS A 88 -5.29 0.30 7.46
C LYS A 88 -6.70 -0.21 7.19
N HIS A 89 -7.70 0.60 7.45
CA HIS A 89 -9.10 0.21 7.25
C HIS A 89 -9.38 -0.07 5.76
N ILE A 90 -8.81 0.72 4.85
CA ILE A 90 -8.95 0.56 3.40
C ILE A 90 -8.23 -0.72 2.94
N LEU A 91 -7.00 -0.93 3.40
CA LEU A 91 -6.20 -2.13 3.09
C LEU A 91 -6.85 -3.41 3.62
N ILE A 92 -7.35 -3.40 4.86
CA ILE A 92 -8.06 -4.54 5.46
C ILE A 92 -9.36 -4.81 4.69
N LYS A 93 -10.12 -3.76 4.35
CA LYS A 93 -11.37 -3.92 3.58
C LYS A 93 -11.09 -4.53 2.21
N SER A 94 -10.07 -4.06 1.49
CA SER A 94 -9.67 -4.59 0.18
C SER A 94 -9.22 -6.05 0.28
N ARG A 95 -8.36 -6.38 1.25
CA ARG A 95 -7.93 -7.76 1.52
C ARG A 95 -9.10 -8.67 1.84
N ASN A 96 -10.01 -8.24 2.71
CA ASN A 96 -11.17 -9.02 3.11
C ASN A 96 -12.14 -9.25 1.94
N ALA A 97 -12.31 -8.27 1.05
CA ALA A 97 -13.05 -8.45 -0.19
C ALA A 97 -12.39 -9.49 -1.11
N GLY A 98 -11.06 -9.46 -1.24
CA GLY A 98 -10.30 -10.48 -1.96
C GLY A 98 -10.45 -11.89 -1.37
N ILE A 99 -10.39 -12.01 -0.05
CA ILE A 99 -10.63 -13.28 0.67
C ILE A 99 -12.03 -13.84 0.34
N LYS A 100 -13.06 -13.01 0.43
CA LYS A 100 -14.44 -13.42 0.12
C LYS A 100 -14.59 -13.83 -1.34
N SER A 101 -14.04 -13.04 -2.26
CA SER A 101 -14.10 -13.34 -3.69
C SER A 101 -13.40 -14.65 -4.05
N MET A 102 -12.23 -14.94 -3.48
CA MET A 102 -11.57 -16.24 -3.70
C MET A 102 -12.40 -17.39 -3.11
N PHE A 103 -12.98 -17.21 -1.93
CA PHE A 103 -13.84 -18.24 -1.34
C PHE A 103 -15.08 -18.53 -2.21
N GLU A 104 -15.73 -17.48 -2.73
CA GLU A 104 -16.87 -17.59 -3.66
C GLU A 104 -16.49 -18.30 -4.99
N GLN A 105 -15.23 -18.19 -5.42
CA GLN A 105 -14.69 -18.91 -6.56
C GLN A 105 -14.35 -20.38 -6.27
N GLY A 106 -14.54 -20.85 -5.02
CA GLY A 106 -14.35 -22.24 -4.63
C GLY A 106 -12.97 -22.60 -4.08
N TYR A 107 -12.08 -21.62 -3.87
CA TYR A 107 -10.77 -21.86 -3.25
C TYR A 107 -10.94 -22.31 -1.78
N ARG A 108 -10.08 -23.24 -1.35
CA ARG A 108 -10.09 -23.76 0.03
C ARG A 108 -9.49 -22.73 1.00
N ILE A 109 -9.94 -22.77 2.25
CA ILE A 109 -9.52 -21.82 3.30
C ILE A 109 -8.00 -21.82 3.51
N ASP A 110 -7.34 -22.97 3.41
CA ASP A 110 -5.89 -23.14 3.53
C ASP A 110 -5.14 -22.49 2.35
N GLU A 111 -5.65 -22.62 1.13
CA GLU A 111 -5.07 -21.98 -0.06
C GLU A 111 -5.18 -20.45 0.03
N ILE A 112 -6.34 -19.94 0.46
CA ILE A 112 -6.57 -18.51 0.66
C ILE A 112 -5.65 -17.99 1.77
N ALA A 113 -5.52 -18.73 2.87
CA ALA A 113 -4.64 -18.36 3.98
C ALA A 113 -3.17 -18.26 3.55
N GLN A 114 -2.70 -19.24 2.75
CA GLN A 114 -1.36 -19.22 2.18
C GLN A 114 -1.16 -18.02 1.25
N TYR A 115 -2.11 -17.75 0.35
CA TYR A 115 -2.03 -16.66 -0.62
C TYR A 115 -1.92 -15.29 0.06
N PHE A 116 -2.74 -15.03 1.08
CA PHE A 116 -2.72 -13.77 1.83
C PHE A 116 -1.71 -13.74 2.99
N ASN A 117 -0.97 -14.83 3.22
CA ASN A 117 -0.08 -15.02 4.37
C ASN A 117 -0.77 -14.74 5.71
N LEU A 118 -1.94 -15.34 5.93
CA LEU A 118 -2.76 -15.23 7.14
C LEU A 118 -2.95 -16.59 7.81
N SER A 119 -3.43 -16.56 9.06
CA SER A 119 -3.92 -17.78 9.69
C SER A 119 -5.25 -18.23 9.07
N THR A 120 -5.49 -19.53 9.01
CA THR A 120 -6.78 -20.11 8.58
C THR A 120 -7.95 -19.59 9.41
N ARG A 121 -7.73 -19.35 10.71
CA ARG A 121 -8.70 -18.72 11.61
C ARG A 121 -9.11 -17.32 11.15
N THR A 122 -8.15 -16.49 10.75
CA THR A 122 -8.43 -15.13 10.24
C THR A 122 -9.27 -15.18 8.97
N VAL A 123 -8.97 -16.12 8.06
CA VAL A 123 -9.73 -16.35 6.84
C VAL A 123 -11.15 -16.80 7.15
N GLN A 124 -11.33 -17.79 8.03
CA GLN A 124 -12.65 -18.25 8.48
C GLN A 124 -13.51 -17.12 9.01
N ILE A 125 -12.97 -16.32 9.94
CA ILE A 125 -13.69 -15.18 10.52
C ILE A 125 -14.13 -14.21 9.41
N THR A 126 -13.25 -13.93 8.45
CA THR A 126 -13.50 -12.97 7.38
C THR A 126 -14.56 -13.46 6.38
N VAL A 127 -14.58 -14.76 6.08
CA VAL A 127 -15.54 -15.36 5.15
C VAL A 127 -16.94 -15.38 5.75
N TYR A 128 -17.07 -15.67 7.05
CA TYR A 128 -18.37 -15.81 7.72
C TYR A 128 -18.86 -14.55 8.46
N SER A 129 -18.12 -13.44 8.42
CA SER A 129 -18.55 -12.12 8.91
C SER A 129 -19.33 -11.34 7.87
#